data_AF-A0A7S0FTC8-F1
#
_entry.id   AF-A0A7S0FTC8-F1
#
_cell.length_a   1.000
_cell.length_b   1.000
_cell.length_c   1.000
_cell.angle_alpha   90.00
_cell.angle_beta   90.00
_cell.angle_gamma   90.00
#
_symmetry.space_group_name_H-M   'P 1'
#
loop_
_entity.id
_entity.type
_entity.pdbx_description
1 polymer ?
#
loop_
_entity_poly.entity_id
_entity_poly.type
_entity_poly.pdbx_seq_one_letter_code
_entity_poly.pdbx_strand_id
1 'polypeptide(L)'
;DDQCGAEGEDGVGCLLNQLQLKAAELEVPGTEDGSKEAGNACTTGFIGEVRSYAPGCLDSCPQLCGVLHNVIIAYLTEDREDAAMEVLCRYKLDFFCLLAPRVLPKCQPLIKRAARFGFELPSTQANLSAELESQCP
;
A
#
# COMPACT_ATOMS: atom_id res chain seq x y z
N ASP A 1 31.62 13.39 38.15
CA ASP A 1 32.62 12.64 37.38
C ASP A 1 31.93 11.57 36.58
N ASP A 2 31.79 11.67 35.27
CA ASP A 2 32.46 12.52 34.28
C ASP A 2 31.41 12.87 33.21
N GLN A 3 31.04 14.14 33.05
CA GLN A 3 31.60 15.05 32.04
C GLN A 3 31.74 14.41 30.64
N CYS A 4 30.84 14.77 29.74
CA CYS A 4 31.22 14.98 28.34
C CYS A 4 30.92 16.45 28.02
N GLY A 5 31.91 17.28 28.34
CA GLY A 5 32.06 18.63 27.83
C GLY A 5 33.05 18.62 26.67
N ALA A 6 32.70 19.38 25.65
CA ALA A 6 33.53 20.23 24.81
C ALA A 6 34.93 19.74 24.35
N GLU A 7 35.13 19.86 23.03
CA GLU A 7 36.40 20.15 22.35
C GLU A 7 37.30 18.96 21.97
N GLY A 8 37.54 18.87 20.65
CA GLY A 8 38.59 18.03 20.07
C GLY A 8 38.04 16.90 19.21
N GLU A 9 38.46 16.88 17.95
CA GLU A 9 38.32 15.74 17.05
C GLU A 9 38.68 14.41 17.73
N ASP A 10 38.09 13.31 17.22
CA ASP A 10 38.28 11.90 17.64
C ASP A 10 37.38 11.38 18.77
N GLY A 11 36.09 11.75 18.73
CA GLY A 11 35.03 11.22 19.59
C GLY A 11 34.02 10.28 18.90
N VAL A 12 34.40 9.52 17.86
CA VAL A 12 33.50 8.53 17.21
C VAL A 12 33.27 7.28 18.11
N GLY A 13 33.92 7.23 19.28
CA GLY A 13 33.86 6.12 20.23
C GLY A 13 32.62 6.01 21.13
N CYS A 14 31.62 6.91 21.03
CA CYS A 14 30.38 6.76 21.82
C CYS A 14 29.10 7.18 21.08
N LEU A 15 29.14 7.23 19.75
CA LEU A 15 27.94 7.47 18.91
C LEU A 15 27.72 6.38 17.86
N LEU A 16 28.07 5.12 18.17
CA LEU A 16 27.84 3.99 17.25
C LEU A 16 26.80 2.97 17.75
N ASN A 17 26.20 3.17 18.93
CA ASN A 17 25.11 2.31 19.41
C ASN A 17 23.70 2.89 19.22
N GLN A 18 23.55 4.09 18.64
CA GLN A 18 22.23 4.68 18.35
C GLN A 18 21.85 4.65 16.85
N LEU A 19 22.77 4.27 15.96
CA LEU A 19 22.46 4.17 14.51
C LEU A 19 22.20 2.74 14.03
N GLN A 20 22.50 1.70 14.82
CA GLN A 20 22.17 0.33 14.45
C GLN A 20 20.70 -0.08 14.69
N LEU A 21 19.84 0.84 15.16
CA LEU A 21 18.39 0.59 15.23
C LEU A 21 17.61 1.13 14.01
N LYS A 22 18.28 1.81 13.06
CA LYS A 22 17.67 2.44 11.88
C LYS A 22 18.12 1.80 10.56
N ALA A 23 18.49 0.52 10.60
CA ALA A 23 18.93 -0.25 9.44
C ALA A 23 18.17 -1.60 9.30
N ALA A 24 16.89 -1.60 9.68
CA ALA A 24 15.95 -2.70 9.40
C ALA A 24 14.65 -2.20 8.74
N GLU A 25 14.73 -1.10 8.00
CA GLU A 25 13.64 -0.59 7.13
C GLU A 25 14.03 -0.74 5.65
N LEU A 26 14.61 -1.89 5.31
CA LEU A 26 14.78 -2.38 3.94
C LEU A 26 14.53 -3.89 3.90
N GLU A 27 13.57 -4.37 4.68
CA GLU A 27 12.90 -5.64 4.40
C GLU A 27 11.41 -5.34 4.42
N VAL A 28 10.67 -6.06 3.59
CA VAL A 28 9.22 -5.99 3.50
C VAL A 28 8.69 -7.07 4.44
N PRO A 29 8.48 -6.83 5.76
CA PRO A 29 7.72 -7.75 6.57
C PRO A 29 6.25 -7.50 6.25
N GLY A 30 5.69 -8.34 5.38
CA GLY A 30 4.27 -8.64 5.52
C GLY A 30 4.08 -9.27 6.89
N THR A 31 3.34 -8.60 7.78
CA THR A 31 2.35 -9.16 8.73
C THR A 31 1.86 -8.05 9.67
N GLU A 32 0.54 -7.84 9.60
CA GLU A 32 -0.36 -7.67 10.75
C GLU A 32 -0.35 -6.38 11.60
N ASP A 33 -1.52 -5.72 11.49
CA ASP A 33 -2.27 -4.97 12.50
C ASP A 33 -1.90 -3.50 12.81
N GLY A 34 -2.96 -2.69 12.75
CA GLY A 34 -3.10 -1.56 13.65
C GLY A 34 -2.51 -0.26 13.14
N SER A 35 -3.35 0.49 12.43
CA SER A 35 -3.42 1.96 12.45
C SER A 35 -2.28 2.67 13.16
N LYS A 36 -1.26 3.10 12.42
CA LYS A 36 -0.37 4.16 12.86
C LYS A 36 0.06 4.97 11.67
N GLU A 37 -0.38 6.23 11.71
CA GLU A 37 -0.23 7.30 10.74
C GLU A 37 1.17 7.35 10.09
N ALA A 38 1.32 6.64 8.97
CA ALA A 38 2.10 7.15 7.85
C ALA A 38 1.26 8.28 7.25
N GLY A 39 1.83 9.42 6.86
CA GLY A 39 1.08 10.48 6.16
C GLY A 39 0.18 9.84 5.08
N ASN A 40 -1.14 9.81 5.33
CA ASN A 40 -1.94 8.67 4.89
C ASN A 40 -1.94 8.61 3.35
N ALA A 41 -1.36 7.56 2.76
CA ALA A 41 -1.50 7.26 1.33
C ALA A 41 -2.98 7.24 0.90
N CYS A 42 -3.89 7.01 1.85
CA CYS A 42 -5.34 7.09 1.69
C CYS A 42 -5.90 8.52 1.52
N THR A 43 -5.14 9.56 1.87
CA THR A 43 -5.59 10.96 1.89
C THR A 43 -4.88 11.87 0.91
N THR A 44 -3.77 11.40 0.35
CA THR A 44 -2.91 12.18 -0.54
C THR A 44 -3.11 11.78 -1.99
N GLY A 45 -2.92 12.74 -2.90
CA GLY A 45 -2.99 12.51 -4.34
C GLY A 45 -4.32 11.92 -4.84
N PHE A 46 -4.25 11.12 -5.91
CA PHE A 46 -5.42 10.48 -6.54
C PHE A 46 -6.18 9.57 -5.56
N ILE A 47 -5.49 8.94 -4.61
CA ILE A 47 -6.16 8.06 -3.64
C ILE A 47 -7.00 8.84 -2.64
N GLY A 48 -6.60 10.06 -2.27
CA GLY A 48 -7.46 10.95 -1.47
C GLY A 48 -8.80 11.25 -2.17
N GLU A 49 -8.79 11.40 -3.49
CA GLU A 49 -10.03 11.56 -4.25
C GLU A 49 -10.82 10.24 -4.33
N VAL A 50 -10.15 9.12 -4.59
CA VAL A 50 -10.75 7.78 -4.59
C VAL A 50 -11.42 7.48 -3.24
N ARG A 51 -10.80 7.89 -2.13
CA ARG A 51 -11.35 7.80 -0.76
C ARG A 51 -12.66 8.54 -0.63
N SER A 52 -12.84 9.67 -1.30
CA SER A 52 -14.10 10.43 -1.22
C SER A 52 -15.28 9.66 -1.81
N TYR A 53 -15.05 8.73 -2.74
CA TYR A 53 -16.09 7.86 -3.29
C TYR A 53 -16.40 6.63 -2.42
N ALA A 54 -15.40 6.13 -1.68
CA ALA A 54 -15.54 4.92 -0.86
C ALA A 54 -14.73 5.02 0.44
N PRO A 55 -15.08 5.94 1.35
CA PRO A 55 -14.28 6.19 2.54
C PRO A 55 -14.29 4.96 3.45
N GLY A 56 -15.44 4.27 3.56
CA GLY A 56 -15.58 3.06 4.37
C GLY A 56 -14.82 1.84 3.82
N CYS A 57 -14.44 1.84 2.54
CA CYS A 57 -13.63 0.78 1.94
C CYS A 57 -12.17 0.90 2.41
N LEU A 58 -11.58 2.08 2.20
CA LEU A 58 -10.18 2.35 2.55
C LEU A 58 -9.97 2.42 4.07
N ASP A 59 -11.00 2.82 4.83
CA ASP A 59 -10.98 2.76 6.29
C ASP A 59 -10.92 1.31 6.82
N SER A 60 -11.59 0.38 6.13
CA SER A 60 -11.55 -1.05 6.47
C SER A 60 -10.30 -1.76 5.92
N CYS A 61 -9.65 -1.18 4.90
CA CYS A 61 -8.50 -1.75 4.18
C CYS A 61 -7.42 -0.68 3.96
N PRO A 62 -6.76 -0.18 5.01
CA PRO A 62 -5.77 0.90 4.89
C PRO A 62 -4.53 0.49 4.08
N GLN A 63 -4.17 -0.79 4.12
CA GLN A 63 -3.06 -1.35 3.33
C GLN A 63 -3.26 -1.21 1.82
N LEU A 64 -4.53 -1.17 1.38
CA LEU A 64 -4.86 -1.04 -0.03
C LEU A 64 -4.49 0.34 -0.58
N CYS A 65 -4.48 1.39 0.24
CA CYS A 65 -4.29 2.75 -0.27
C CYS A 65 -2.95 2.95 -0.98
N GLY A 66 -1.87 2.37 -0.46
CA GLY A 66 -0.56 2.43 -1.10
C GLY A 66 -0.52 1.60 -2.39
N VAL A 67 -1.08 0.40 -2.34
CA VAL A 67 -1.09 -0.51 -3.49
C VAL A 67 -1.97 0.02 -4.62
N LEU A 68 -3.17 0.54 -4.30
CA LEU A 68 -4.10 1.10 -5.28
C LEU A 68 -3.48 2.28 -6.01
N HIS A 69 -2.68 3.10 -5.30
CA HIS A 69 -1.92 4.18 -5.92
C HIS A 69 -0.95 3.65 -6.98
N ASN A 70 -0.17 2.63 -6.63
CA ASN A 70 0.78 2.01 -7.54
C ASN A 70 0.10 1.38 -8.76
N VAL A 71 -1.03 0.69 -8.57
CA VAL A 71 -1.82 0.11 -9.68
C VAL A 71 -2.32 1.21 -10.61
N ILE A 72 -2.86 2.30 -10.08
CA ILE A 72 -3.35 3.42 -10.90
C ILE A 72 -2.20 4.09 -11.66
N ILE A 73 -1.07 4.33 -11.01
CA ILE A 73 0.08 4.92 -11.69
C ILE A 73 0.59 3.99 -12.78
N ALA A 74 0.80 2.71 -12.48
CA ALA A 74 1.24 1.71 -13.45
C ALA A 74 0.29 1.64 -14.67
N TYR A 75 -1.03 1.67 -14.42
CA TYR A 75 -2.05 1.72 -15.47
C TYR A 75 -1.98 2.98 -16.35
N LEU A 76 -1.55 4.10 -15.78
CA LEU A 76 -1.45 5.38 -16.48
C LEU A 76 -0.11 5.58 -17.20
N THR A 77 0.96 4.89 -16.80
CA THR A 77 2.31 5.12 -17.30
C THR A 77 2.80 4.08 -18.32
N GLU A 78 2.42 2.80 -18.19
CA GLU A 78 2.88 1.70 -19.04
C GLU A 78 1.68 0.96 -19.69
N ASP A 79 1.94 -0.10 -20.48
CA ASP A 79 0.94 -0.99 -21.09
C ASP A 79 -0.18 -1.35 -20.09
N ARG A 80 -1.27 -0.59 -20.18
CA ARG A 80 -2.16 -0.24 -19.04
C ARG A 80 -2.54 -1.42 -18.15
N GLU A 81 -2.92 -2.53 -18.75
CA GLU A 81 -3.37 -3.71 -18.02
C GLU A 81 -2.22 -4.54 -17.48
N ASP A 82 -1.16 -4.80 -18.26
CA ASP A 82 -0.02 -5.63 -17.85
C ASP A 82 0.71 -5.02 -16.63
N ALA A 83 1.00 -3.73 -16.65
CA ALA A 83 1.71 -3.07 -15.55
C ALA A 83 0.85 -3.01 -14.28
N ALA A 84 -0.45 -2.76 -14.42
CA ALA A 84 -1.40 -2.81 -13.33
C ALA A 84 -1.52 -4.23 -12.75
N MET A 85 -1.52 -5.24 -13.63
CA MET A 85 -1.58 -6.65 -13.27
C MET A 85 -0.33 -7.08 -12.51
N GLU A 86 0.87 -6.66 -12.91
CA GLU A 86 2.11 -7.01 -12.19
C GLU A 86 2.08 -6.52 -10.72
N VAL A 87 1.61 -5.29 -10.50
CA VAL A 87 1.43 -4.75 -9.15
C VAL A 87 0.36 -5.55 -8.38
N LEU A 88 -0.75 -5.86 -9.03
CA LEU A 88 -1.81 -6.71 -8.49
C LEU A 88 -1.30 -8.11 -8.08
N CYS A 89 -0.43 -8.72 -8.90
CA CYS A 89 0.21 -10.01 -8.62
C CYS A 89 1.09 -9.95 -7.37
N ARG A 90 1.87 -8.87 -7.24
CA ARG A 90 2.76 -8.64 -6.11
C ARG A 90 2.00 -8.38 -4.80
N TYR A 91 0.83 -7.72 -4.88
CA TYR A 91 0.06 -7.26 -3.72
C TYR A 91 -1.37 -7.83 -3.65
N LYS A 92 -1.56 -9.06 -4.13
CA LYS A 92 -2.89 -9.72 -4.19
C LYS A 92 -3.61 -9.78 -2.85
N LEU A 93 -2.88 -9.99 -1.76
CA LEU A 93 -3.40 -10.07 -0.39
C LEU A 93 -4.06 -8.76 0.06
N ASP A 94 -3.48 -7.62 -0.30
CA ASP A 94 -4.04 -6.31 0.00
C ASP A 94 -5.37 -6.09 -0.75
N PHE A 95 -5.43 -6.51 -2.02
CA PHE A 95 -6.64 -6.46 -2.83
C PHE A 95 -7.73 -7.40 -2.33
N PHE A 96 -7.40 -8.54 -1.73
CA PHE A 96 -8.42 -9.43 -1.19
C PHE A 96 -9.26 -8.78 -0.07
N CYS A 97 -8.73 -7.77 0.63
CA CYS A 97 -9.49 -7.05 1.66
C CYS A 97 -10.72 -6.33 1.10
N LEU A 98 -10.62 -5.67 -0.08
CA LEU A 98 -11.77 -4.97 -0.66
C LEU A 98 -12.86 -5.93 -1.18
N LEU A 99 -12.48 -7.19 -1.43
CA LEU A 99 -13.36 -8.26 -1.92
C LEU A 99 -13.94 -9.10 -0.79
N ALA A 100 -13.48 -8.88 0.45
CA ALA A 100 -14.03 -9.56 1.60
C ALA A 100 -15.54 -9.26 1.70
N PRO A 101 -16.40 -10.26 1.91
CA PRO A 101 -17.86 -10.09 1.85
C PRO A 101 -18.39 -9.05 2.85
N ARG A 102 -17.67 -8.83 3.95
CA ARG A 102 -17.98 -7.80 4.96
C ARG A 102 -17.68 -6.37 4.50
N VAL A 103 -16.71 -6.19 3.59
CA VAL A 103 -16.17 -4.88 3.18
C VAL A 103 -16.58 -4.52 1.76
N LEU A 104 -16.73 -5.51 0.88
CA LEU A 104 -17.18 -5.39 -0.51
C LEU A 104 -18.34 -4.40 -0.74
N PRO A 105 -19.45 -4.40 0.04
CA PRO A 105 -20.52 -3.41 -0.16
C PRO A 105 -20.05 -1.96 0.04
N LYS A 106 -19.04 -1.73 0.89
CA LYS A 106 -18.41 -0.41 1.08
C LYS A 106 -17.44 -0.07 -0.05
N CYS A 107 -16.85 -1.07 -0.70
CA CYS A 107 -15.92 -0.93 -1.82
C CYS A 107 -16.58 -0.89 -3.19
N GLN A 108 -17.85 -1.30 -3.30
CA GLN A 108 -18.61 -1.30 -4.55
C GLN A 108 -18.60 0.04 -5.32
N PRO A 109 -18.76 1.23 -4.71
CA PRO A 109 -18.67 2.50 -5.44
C PRO A 109 -17.29 2.73 -6.07
N LEU A 110 -16.22 2.25 -5.41
CA LEU A 110 -14.84 2.33 -5.92
C LEU A 110 -14.62 1.39 -7.11
N ILE A 111 -15.12 0.15 -7.01
CA ILE A 111 -15.08 -0.83 -8.12
C ILE A 111 -15.79 -0.27 -9.36
N LYS A 112 -17.00 0.29 -9.19
CA LYS A 112 -17.75 0.93 -10.28
C LYS A 112 -17.00 2.13 -10.87
N ARG A 113 -16.31 2.90 -10.03
CA ARG A 113 -15.57 4.07 -10.46
C ARG A 113 -14.35 3.67 -11.30
N ALA A 114 -13.63 2.62 -10.90
CA ALA A 114 -12.51 2.07 -11.64
C ALA A 114 -12.94 1.50 -13.01
N ALA A 115 -14.07 0.78 -13.07
CA ALA A 115 -14.62 0.30 -14.34
C ALA A 115 -14.90 1.45 -15.32
N ARG A 116 -15.36 2.60 -14.82
CA ARG A 116 -15.54 3.82 -15.64
C ARG A 116 -14.22 4.42 -16.17
N PHE A 117 -13.09 4.10 -15.56
CA PHE A 117 -11.77 4.50 -16.02
C PHE A 117 -11.13 3.46 -16.97
N GLY A 118 -11.85 2.39 -17.30
CA GLY A 118 -11.33 1.31 -18.15
C GLY A 118 -10.54 0.25 -17.39
N PHE A 119 -10.61 0.25 -16.05
CA PHE A 119 -9.98 -0.75 -15.21
C PHE A 119 -11.05 -1.59 -14.51
N GLU A 120 -11.29 -2.79 -15.03
CA GLU A 120 -12.31 -3.69 -14.50
C GLU A 120 -11.78 -4.40 -13.26
N LEU A 121 -12.08 -3.87 -12.07
CA LEU A 121 -11.82 -4.63 -10.85
C LEU A 121 -12.83 -5.77 -10.74
N PRO A 122 -12.36 -6.99 -10.43
CA PRO A 122 -13.23 -8.10 -10.12
C PRO A 122 -14.12 -7.75 -8.93
N SER A 123 -15.39 -8.14 -9.00
CA SER A 123 -16.36 -7.90 -7.94
C SER A 123 -16.35 -8.98 -6.85
N THR A 124 -15.57 -10.05 -7.03
CA THR A 124 -15.47 -11.16 -6.10
C THR A 124 -14.04 -11.65 -5.97
N GLN A 125 -13.73 -12.17 -4.79
CA GLN A 125 -12.44 -12.75 -4.43
C GLN A 125 -12.03 -13.87 -5.41
N ALA A 126 -12.97 -14.72 -5.82
CA ALA A 126 -12.72 -15.81 -6.75
C ALA A 126 -12.37 -15.32 -8.18
N ASN A 127 -12.97 -14.22 -8.62
CA ASN A 127 -12.68 -13.68 -9.94
C ASN A 127 -11.30 -13.02 -9.96
N LEU A 128 -10.94 -12.30 -8.89
CA LEU A 128 -9.59 -11.77 -8.71
C LEU A 128 -8.56 -12.91 -8.67
N SER A 129 -8.78 -13.95 -7.87
CA SER A 129 -7.82 -15.05 -7.80
C SER A 129 -7.66 -15.74 -9.15
N ALA A 130 -8.75 -16.03 -9.87
CA ALA A 130 -8.68 -16.66 -11.18
C ALA A 130 -7.93 -15.78 -12.21
N GLU A 131 -8.17 -14.47 -12.17
CA GLU A 131 -7.51 -13.52 -13.06
C GLU A 131 -6.01 -13.41 -12.77
N LEU A 132 -5.66 -13.34 -11.50
CA LEU A 132 -4.26 -13.38 -11.05
C LEU A 132 -3.60 -14.72 -11.36
N GLU A 133 -4.27 -15.85 -11.16
CA GLU A 133 -3.72 -17.17 -11.50
C GLU A 133 -3.47 -17.33 -13.01
N SER A 134 -4.26 -16.64 -13.85
CA SER A 134 -4.09 -16.69 -15.31
C SER A 134 -3.08 -15.67 -15.85
N GLN A 135 -2.90 -14.53 -15.18
CA GLN A 135 -2.11 -13.40 -15.70
C GLN A 135 -0.82 -13.14 -14.91
N CYS A 136 -0.69 -13.66 -13.69
CA CYS A 136 0.57 -13.60 -12.94
C CYS A 136 1.50 -14.75 -13.35
N PRO A 137 2.74 -14.45 -13.78
CA PRO A 137 3.75 -15.46 -14.07
C PRO A 137 4.31 -16.14 -12.82
#